data_AF-A0A6L2J9K1-F1
#
_entry.id   AF-A0A6L2J9K1-F1
#
_cell.length_a   1.000
_cell.length_b   1.000
_cell.length_c   1.000
_cell.angle_alpha   90.00
_cell.angle_beta   90.00
_cell.angle_gamma   90.00
#
_symmetry.space_group_name_H-M   'P 1'
#
loop_
_entity.id
_entity.type
_entity.pdbx_description
1 polymer ?
#
loop_
_entity_poly.entity_id
_entity_poly.type
_entity_poly.pdbx_seq_one_letter_code
_entity_poly.pdbx_strand_id
1 'polypeptide(L)'
;MAAGLRDPPQMLATGRYPQCGPYKPTTVLVQAVAATDDSPAISEHTTVETPMNMSPANKAHFEAEKEAIHLILTGIGDKIYSTVDACQTA
;
A
#
# COMPACT_ATOMS: atom_id res chain seq x y z
N MET A 1 27.48 -17.10 27.22
CA MET A 1 26.30 -16.38 27.75
C MET A 1 26.09 -15.13 26.93
N ALA A 2 24.81 -14.85 26.64
CA ALA A 2 24.25 -13.68 25.94
C ALA A 2 24.68 -13.48 24.47
N ALA A 3 23.93 -14.13 23.56
CA ALA A 3 23.80 -13.65 22.20
C ALA A 3 23.09 -12.29 22.25
N GLY A 4 23.80 -11.23 21.91
CA GLY A 4 23.21 -9.90 21.76
C GLY A 4 22.27 -9.92 20.57
N LEU A 5 20.97 -10.11 20.85
CA LEU A 5 19.88 -9.77 19.94
C LEU A 5 20.00 -8.27 19.68
N ARG A 6 20.80 -7.89 18.68
CA ARG A 6 20.87 -6.52 18.20
C ARG A 6 19.53 -6.27 17.54
N ASP A 7 18.71 -5.45 18.19
CA ASP A 7 17.41 -5.07 17.67
C ASP A 7 17.56 -4.66 16.20
N PRO A 8 16.79 -5.28 15.28
CA PRO A 8 16.81 -4.87 13.88
C PRO A 8 16.48 -3.38 13.82
N PRO A 9 17.06 -2.62 12.86
CA PRO A 9 16.83 -1.19 12.77
C PRO A 9 15.33 -0.95 12.75
N GLN A 10 14.89 0.03 13.54
CA GLN A 10 13.50 0.42 13.72
C GLN A 10 12.91 0.65 12.32
N MET A 11 12.30 -0.40 11.78
CA MET A 11 11.86 -0.40 10.40
C MET A 11 10.61 0.47 10.40
N LEU A 12 10.81 1.70 9.94
CA LEU A 12 9.82 2.75 9.84
C LEU A 12 9.41 3.26 11.23
N ALA A 13 10.00 4.39 11.64
CA ALA A 13 9.18 5.36 12.35
C ALA A 13 7.86 5.45 11.58
N THR A 14 6.74 5.44 12.28
CA THR A 14 5.41 5.74 11.73
C THR A 14 5.36 7.20 11.25
N GLY A 15 6.33 7.63 10.45
CA GLY A 15 6.17 8.69 9.49
C GLY A 15 4.95 8.29 8.68
N ARG A 16 4.00 9.21 8.61
CA ARG A 16 2.72 9.06 7.95
C ARG A 16 2.98 8.67 6.49
N TYR A 17 3.17 7.38 6.21
CA TYR A 17 3.19 6.87 4.86
C TYR A 17 1.84 7.26 4.27
N PRO A 18 1.80 8.05 3.18
CA PRO A 18 0.56 8.33 2.49
C PRO A 18 -0.12 6.99 2.22
N GLN A 19 -1.36 6.80 2.69
CA GLN A 19 -2.14 5.58 2.44
C GLN A 19 -2.26 5.27 0.95
N CYS A 20 -2.03 6.28 0.10
CA CYS A 20 -1.86 6.17 -1.32
C CYS A 20 -0.38 6.42 -1.64
N GLY A 21 0.36 5.39 -2.08
CA GLY A 21 1.71 5.56 -2.63
C GLY A 21 1.72 6.44 -3.90
N PRO A 22 2.68 6.30 -4.82
CA PRO A 22 2.72 7.10 -6.05
C PRO A 22 1.52 6.87 -7.00
N TYR A 23 0.59 5.99 -6.64
CA TYR A 23 -0.69 5.81 -7.33
C TYR A 23 -1.43 7.14 -7.43
N LYS A 24 -1.85 7.49 -8.65
CA LYS A 24 -2.75 8.62 -8.88
C LYS A 24 -4.18 8.14 -8.66
N PRO A 25 -4.91 8.67 -7.67
CA PRO A 25 -6.33 8.39 -7.51
C PRO A 25 -7.07 8.63 -8.83
N THR A 26 -7.88 7.66 -9.26
CA THR A 26 -8.76 7.87 -10.41
C THR A 26 -10.04 8.55 -9.91
N THR A 27 -10.49 9.56 -10.64
CA THR A 27 -11.76 10.23 -10.37
C THR A 27 -12.88 9.45 -11.06
N VAL A 28 -13.76 8.83 -10.28
CA VAL A 28 -14.94 8.14 -10.83
C VAL A 28 -16.12 9.11 -10.84
N LEU A 29 -16.74 9.26 -12.01
CA LEU A 29 -17.97 10.03 -12.20
C LEU A 29 -19.17 9.10 -12.10
N VAL A 30 -20.05 9.35 -11.12
CA VAL A 30 -21.34 8.66 -11.02
C VAL A 30 -22.40 9.53 -11.71
N GLN A 31 -23.08 8.97 -12.71
CA GLN A 31 -24.07 9.66 -13.53
C GLN A 31 -25.41 9.81 -12.80
N ALA A 32 -26.09 10.94 -13.02
CA ALA A 32 -27.40 11.19 -12.43
C ALA A 32 -28.49 10.32 -13.06
N VAL A 33 -29.45 9.91 -12.23
CA VAL A 33 -30.69 9.25 -12.64
C VAL A 33 -31.85 10.13 -12.20
N ALA A 34 -32.70 10.49 -13.16
CA ALA A 34 -33.90 11.27 -12.90
C ALA A 34 -34.88 10.50 -11.99
N ALA A 35 -35.56 11.23 -11.10
CA ALA A 35 -36.61 10.64 -10.26
C ALA A 35 -37.70 10.01 -11.14
N THR A 36 -38.16 8.84 -10.72
CA THR A 36 -39.41 8.24 -11.20
C THR A 36 -40.44 8.38 -10.07
N ASP A 37 -41.75 8.28 -10.36
CA ASP A 37 -42.81 8.56 -9.38
C ASP A 37 -42.67 7.76 -8.07
N ASP A 38 -42.05 6.57 -8.15
CA ASP A 38 -41.79 5.67 -7.02
C ASP A 38 -40.34 5.71 -6.47
N SER A 39 -39.43 6.57 -6.97
CA SER A 39 -38.01 6.54 -6.55
C SER A 39 -37.28 7.90 -6.60
N PRO A 40 -36.46 8.21 -5.58
CA PRO A 40 -35.76 9.48 -5.47
C PRO A 40 -34.68 9.67 -6.55
N ALA A 41 -34.51 10.92 -7.00
CA ALA A 41 -33.46 11.29 -7.96
C ALA A 41 -32.07 11.10 -7.35
N ILE A 42 -31.15 10.47 -8.10
CA ILE A 42 -29.74 10.36 -7.74
C ILE A 42 -28.99 11.49 -8.46
N SER A 43 -28.36 12.38 -7.68
CA SER A 43 -27.53 13.49 -8.20
C SER A 43 -26.15 13.01 -8.65
N GLU A 44 -25.58 13.68 -9.65
CA GLU A 44 -24.18 13.48 -10.06
C GLU A 44 -23.26 13.77 -8.88
N HIS A 45 -22.36 12.84 -8.58
CA HIS A 45 -21.29 13.09 -7.62
C HIS A 45 -19.98 12.51 -8.15
N THR A 46 -18.92 13.28 -7.90
CA THR A 46 -17.56 12.91 -8.23
C THR A 46 -16.91 12.37 -6.97
N THR A 47 -16.49 11.10 -6.96
CA THR A 47 -15.75 10.53 -5.84
C THR A 47 -14.30 10.27 -6.25
N VAL A 48 -13.38 10.78 -5.44
CA VAL A 48 -11.96 10.44 -5.56
C VAL A 48 -11.76 9.03 -5.04
N GLU A 49 -11.18 8.15 -5.87
CA GLU A 49 -10.86 6.80 -5.41
C GLU A 49 -9.80 6.84 -4.30
N THR A 50 -10.19 6.43 -3.11
CA THR A 50 -9.35 6.26 -1.92
C THR A 50 -9.16 4.76 -1.70
N PRO A 51 -8.05 4.26 -1.10
CA PRO A 51 -7.83 2.82 -0.92
C PRO A 51 -9.00 2.01 -0.33
N MET A 52 -9.85 2.67 0.48
CA MET A 52 -11.03 2.07 1.10
C MET A 52 -12.24 1.92 0.16
N ASN A 53 -12.28 2.66 -0.96
CA ASN A 53 -13.39 2.68 -1.93
C ASN A 53 -12.98 2.27 -3.36
N MET A 54 -11.74 1.81 -3.58
CA MET A 54 -11.27 1.40 -4.90
C MET A 54 -12.04 0.19 -5.45
N SER A 55 -12.20 0.15 -6.77
CA SER A 55 -12.63 -1.06 -7.49
C SER A 55 -11.79 -2.29 -7.11
N PRO A 56 -12.38 -3.51 -7.04
CA PRO A 56 -11.65 -4.73 -6.67
C PRO A 56 -10.39 -5.00 -7.51
N ALA A 57 -10.41 -4.67 -8.81
CA ALA A 57 -9.27 -4.85 -9.70
C ALA A 57 -8.11 -3.90 -9.35
N ASN A 58 -8.41 -2.62 -9.12
CA ASN A 58 -7.41 -1.62 -8.75
C ASN A 58 -6.85 -1.89 -7.35
N LYS A 59 -7.70 -2.34 -6.43
CA LYS A 59 -7.29 -2.79 -5.09
C LYS A 59 -6.33 -3.97 -5.16
N ALA A 60 -6.66 -5.00 -5.96
CA ALA A 60 -5.79 -6.16 -6.13
C ALA A 60 -4.42 -5.79 -6.72
N HIS A 61 -4.40 -4.87 -7.70
CA HIS A 61 -3.14 -4.36 -8.26
C HIS A 61 -2.29 -3.63 -7.23
N PHE A 62 -2.89 -2.70 -6.48
CA PHE A 62 -2.19 -1.93 -5.45
C PHE A 62 -1.58 -2.84 -4.37
N GLU A 63 -2.35 -3.82 -3.88
CA GLU A 63 -1.84 -4.77 -2.88
C GLU A 63 -0.70 -5.63 -3.45
N ALA A 64 -0.82 -6.09 -4.70
CA ALA A 64 0.24 -6.87 -5.35
C ALA A 64 1.55 -6.07 -5.50
N GLU A 65 1.48 -4.79 -5.90
CA GLU A 65 2.66 -3.93 -5.98
C GLU A 65 3.30 -3.67 -4.61
N LYS A 66 2.46 -3.42 -3.59
CA LYS A 66 2.92 -3.23 -2.20
C LYS A 66 3.69 -4.44 -1.70
N GLU A 67 3.15 -5.65 -1.91
CA GLU A 67 3.81 -6.90 -1.53
C GLU A 67 5.09 -7.16 -2.35
N ALA A 68 5.09 -6.87 -3.65
CA ALA A 68 6.27 -7.03 -4.49
C ALA A 68 7.42 -6.12 -4.04
N ILE A 69 7.13 -4.84 -3.77
CA ILE A 69 8.12 -3.89 -3.24
C ILE A 69 8.63 -4.35 -1.88
N HIS A 70 7.74 -4.78 -1.00
CA HIS A 70 8.12 -5.29 0.32
C HIS A 70 9.09 -6.48 0.19
N LEU A 71 8.77 -7.45 -0.66
CA LEU A 71 9.60 -8.62 -0.89
C LEU A 71 10.98 -8.27 -1.47
N ILE A 72 11.03 -7.33 -2.42
CA ILE A 72 12.30 -6.86 -3.00
C ILE A 72 13.18 -6.20 -1.92
N LEU A 73 12.60 -5.33 -1.10
CA LEU A 73 13.34 -4.63 -0.05
C LEU A 73 13.84 -5.60 1.03
N THR A 74 13.00 -6.53 1.47
CA THR A 74 13.37 -7.57 2.43
C THR A 74 14.48 -8.45 1.87
N GLY A 75 14.36 -8.93 0.62
CA GLY A 75 15.39 -9.75 -0.01
C GLY A 75 16.72 -9.04 -0.18
N ILE A 76 16.71 -7.74 -0.49
CA ILE A 76 17.94 -6.92 -0.53
C ILE A 76 18.54 -6.78 0.88
N GLY A 77 17.71 -6.50 1.88
CA GLY A 77 18.12 -6.40 3.27
C GLY A 77 18.80 -7.69 3.76
N ASP A 78 18.13 -8.83 3.58
CA ASP A 78 18.63 -10.14 3.98
C ASP A 78 19.97 -10.48 3.32
N LYS A 79 20.10 -10.17 2.02
CA LYS A 79 21.37 -10.36 1.30
C LYS A 79 22.47 -9.50 1.90
N ILE A 80 22.21 -8.23 2.20
CA ILE A 80 23.21 -7.34 2.82
C ILE A 80 23.62 -7.89 4.18
N TYR A 81 22.68 -8.22 5.05
CA TYR A 81 22.98 -8.76 6.37
C TYR A 81 23.75 -10.08 6.31
N SER A 82 23.36 -10.99 5.41
CA SER A 82 24.06 -12.25 5.19
C SER A 82 25.50 -12.05 4.73
N THR A 83 25.75 -11.10 3.81
CA THR A 83 27.12 -10.80 3.37
C THR A 83 27.96 -10.17 4.47
N VAL A 84 27.38 -9.30 5.30
CA VAL A 84 28.09 -8.68 6.43
C VAL A 84 28.43 -9.72 7.51
N ASP A 85 27.49 -10.61 7.83
CA ASP A 85 27.68 -11.67 8.81
C ASP A 85 28.81 -12.65 8.39
N ALA A 86 28.83 -13.04 7.13
CA ALA A 86 29.89 -13.90 6.58
C ALA A 86 31.29 -13.24 6.66
N CYS A 87 31.38 -11.92 6.45
CA CYS A 87 32.63 -11.18 6.62
C CYS A 87 33.06 -11.05 8.09
N GLN A 88 32.12 -11.14 9.04
CA GLN A 88 32.41 -11.06 10.47
C GLN A 88 32.86 -12.41 11.06
N THR A 89 32.46 -13.53 10.43
CA THR A 89 32.86 -14.88 10.83
C THR A 89 34.18 -15.37 10.22
N ALA A 90 34.75 -14.61 9.28
CA ALA A 90 36.06 -14.87 8.66
C ALA A 90 37.22 -14.29 9.48
#